data_AF-A0A256JW50-F1
#
_entry.id   AF-A0A256JW50-F1
#
_cell.length_a   1.000
_cell.length_b   1.000
_cell.length_c   1.000
_cell.angle_alpha   90.00
_cell.angle_beta   90.00
_cell.angle_gamma   90.00
#
_symmetry.space_group_name_H-M   'P 1'
#
loop_
_entity.id
_entity.type
_entity.pdbx_description
1 polymer ?
#
loop_
_entity_poly.entity_id
_entity_poly.type
_entity_poly.pdbx_seq_one_letter_code
_entity_poly.pdbx_strand_id
1 'polypeptide(L)'
;MSDSAGGRPRGPRGIARTWIEVLVRPRRAFANGITPGDQAPALTFAVAVAAAFTLGLIATDSGAVPVVVPSSRLLSDLVVFLVAVALAAPVGLHLTAAVATVSVVVASVEVADGSFSLRDRGGVSETVQVVAYASSPMALAGPAIPELRVLCGAYAAVLLFVGFRAVHGLGAVRTVAAAIPPAALGYGVGYRVVAAGRTLLGA
;
A
#
# COMPACT_ATOMS: atom_id res chain seq x y z
N MET A 1 6.60 -23.22 -27.20
CA MET A 1 6.40 -24.32 -26.22
C MET A 1 5.73 -23.71 -25.00
N SER A 2 4.43 -24.01 -24.86
CA SER A 2 3.48 -23.75 -23.76
C SER A 2 3.87 -22.75 -22.65
N ASP A 3 3.32 -21.54 -22.73
CA ASP A 3 3.04 -20.72 -21.55
C ASP A 3 1.97 -21.43 -20.73
N SER A 4 2.29 -21.78 -19.49
CA SER A 4 1.35 -22.35 -18.53
C SER A 4 0.32 -21.29 -18.13
N ALA A 5 -0.95 -21.58 -18.45
CA ALA A 5 -2.10 -20.87 -17.93
C ALA A 5 -2.13 -21.00 -16.40
N GLY A 6 -1.94 -19.88 -15.68
CA GLY A 6 -2.30 -19.78 -14.25
C GLY A 6 -1.30 -19.09 -13.31
N GLY A 7 -0.07 -18.80 -13.74
CA GLY A 7 0.91 -18.06 -12.91
C GLY A 7 0.91 -16.56 -13.19
N ARG A 8 0.77 -15.71 -12.16
CA ARG A 8 0.94 -14.25 -12.34
C ARG A 8 2.35 -13.97 -12.89
N PRO A 9 2.52 -13.06 -13.88
CA PRO A 9 3.83 -12.73 -14.40
C PRO A 9 4.74 -12.25 -13.28
N ARG A 10 5.87 -12.93 -13.09
CA ARG A 10 6.87 -12.57 -12.07
C ARG A 10 7.96 -11.68 -12.67
N GLY A 11 8.72 -11.02 -11.80
CA GLY A 11 9.81 -10.13 -12.19
C GLY A 11 9.36 -8.73 -12.63
N PRO A 12 10.30 -7.89 -13.12
CA PRO A 12 10.09 -6.46 -13.32
C PRO A 12 8.92 -6.12 -14.26
N ARG A 13 8.77 -6.87 -15.36
CA ARG A 13 7.64 -6.69 -16.31
C ARG A 13 6.29 -6.99 -15.66
N GLY A 14 6.24 -8.00 -14.78
CA GLY A 14 5.03 -8.36 -14.03
C GLY A 14 4.63 -7.30 -13.02
N ILE A 15 5.61 -6.71 -12.33
CA ILE A 15 5.40 -5.58 -11.42
C ILE A 15 4.86 -4.38 -12.19
N ALA A 16 5.51 -3.99 -13.29
CA ALA A 16 5.08 -2.84 -14.09
C ALA A 16 3.66 -3.03 -14.66
N ARG A 17 3.34 -4.23 -15.19
CA ARG A 17 2.00 -4.54 -15.67
C ARG A 17 0.95 -4.47 -14.56
N THR A 18 1.26 -5.06 -13.39
CA THR A 18 0.36 -5.01 -12.21
C THR A 18 0.14 -3.56 -11.78
N TRP A 19 1.20 -2.76 -11.72
CA TRP A 19 1.12 -1.35 -11.34
C TRP A 19 0.20 -0.55 -12.28
N ILE A 20 0.38 -0.69 -13.60
CA ILE A 20 -0.49 -0.06 -14.60
C ILE A 20 -1.94 -0.55 -14.46
N GLU A 21 -2.15 -1.86 -14.31
CA GLU A 21 -3.49 -2.42 -14.20
C GLU A 21 -4.23 -1.95 -12.94
N VAL A 22 -3.53 -1.85 -11.81
CA VAL A 22 -4.12 -1.31 -10.56
C VAL A 22 -4.48 0.16 -10.72
N LEU A 23 -3.63 0.98 -11.36
CA LEU A 23 -3.89 2.41 -11.58
C LEU A 23 -4.99 2.68 -12.62
N VAL A 24 -5.14 1.83 -13.63
CA VAL A 24 -6.07 2.14 -14.75
C VAL A 24 -7.36 1.33 -14.66
N ARG A 25 -7.30 0.11 -14.12
CA ARG A 25 -8.43 -0.84 -14.07
C ARG A 25 -8.54 -1.52 -12.70
N PRO A 26 -8.64 -0.75 -11.59
CA PRO A 26 -8.50 -1.29 -10.23
C PRO A 26 -9.47 -2.41 -9.90
N ARG A 27 -10.74 -2.30 -10.31
CA ARG A 27 -11.73 -3.37 -10.08
C ARG A 27 -11.31 -4.71 -10.68
N ARG A 28 -10.84 -4.69 -11.93
CA ARG A 28 -10.32 -5.88 -12.63
C ARG A 28 -9.04 -6.36 -11.97
N ALA A 29 -8.16 -5.44 -11.61
CA ALA A 29 -6.90 -5.74 -10.94
C ALA A 29 -7.13 -6.48 -9.62
N PHE A 30 -8.03 -6.01 -8.75
CA PHE A 30 -8.29 -6.68 -7.47
C PHE A 30 -9.11 -7.96 -7.61
N ALA A 31 -10.05 -8.05 -8.55
CA ALA A 31 -10.83 -9.27 -8.76
C ALA A 31 -9.97 -10.45 -9.25
N ASN A 32 -8.96 -10.18 -10.10
CA ASN A 32 -8.13 -11.22 -10.72
C ASN A 32 -6.70 -11.28 -10.12
N GLY A 33 -6.31 -10.23 -9.39
CA GLY A 33 -4.96 -10.00 -8.87
C GLY A 33 -4.75 -10.51 -7.45
N ILE A 34 -5.76 -11.14 -6.84
CA ILE A 34 -5.71 -11.63 -5.47
C ILE A 34 -5.75 -13.14 -5.50
N THR A 35 -4.77 -13.78 -4.86
CA THR A 35 -4.65 -15.24 -4.82
C THR A 35 -4.47 -15.67 -3.37
N PRO A 36 -5.45 -16.39 -2.77
CA PRO A 36 -5.34 -16.84 -1.39
C PRO A 36 -4.04 -17.63 -1.16
N GLY A 37 -3.35 -17.33 -0.05
CA GLY A 37 -2.09 -17.97 0.33
C GLY A 37 -0.82 -17.45 -0.37
N ASP A 38 -0.90 -16.65 -1.44
CA ASP A 38 0.28 -16.19 -2.20
C ASP A 38 0.61 -14.70 -1.94
N GLN A 39 1.33 -14.43 -0.84
CA GLN A 39 1.69 -13.06 -0.45
C GLN A 39 3.02 -12.56 -1.05
N ALA A 40 3.88 -13.47 -1.55
CA ALA A 40 5.21 -13.11 -2.01
C ALA A 40 5.22 -12.08 -3.17
N PRO A 41 4.32 -12.17 -4.18
CA PRO A 41 4.21 -11.15 -5.22
C PRO A 41 3.83 -9.78 -4.68
N ALA A 42 2.93 -9.72 -3.70
CA ALA A 42 2.50 -8.47 -3.08
C ALA A 42 3.60 -7.82 -2.25
N LEU A 43 4.39 -8.60 -1.51
CA LEU A 43 5.57 -8.08 -0.80
C LEU A 43 6.56 -7.47 -1.78
N THR A 44 6.90 -8.19 -2.85
CA THR A 44 7.84 -7.71 -3.88
C THR A 44 7.32 -6.42 -4.53
N PHE A 45 6.01 -6.35 -4.81
CA PHE A 45 5.38 -5.17 -5.34
C PHE A 45 5.47 -3.96 -4.40
N ALA A 46 5.13 -4.15 -3.12
CA ALA A 46 5.20 -3.08 -2.12
C ALA A 46 6.63 -2.56 -1.92
N VAL A 47 7.63 -3.46 -1.95
CA VAL A 47 9.04 -3.08 -1.92
C VAL A 47 9.42 -2.24 -3.14
N ALA A 48 8.95 -2.58 -4.33
CA ALA A 48 9.19 -1.78 -5.54
C ALA A 48 8.55 -0.38 -5.45
N VAL A 49 7.33 -0.27 -4.91
CA VAL A 49 6.67 1.01 -4.67
C VAL A 49 7.47 1.85 -3.66
N ALA A 50 7.88 1.26 -2.54
CA ALA A 50 8.67 1.95 -1.52
C ALA A 50 10.06 2.36 -2.03
N ALA A 51 10.69 1.55 -2.88
CA ALA A 51 11.95 1.89 -3.54
C ALA A 51 11.79 3.13 -4.43
N ALA A 52 10.75 3.16 -5.28
CA ALA A 52 10.45 4.30 -6.15
C ALA A 52 10.17 5.58 -5.34
N PHE A 53 9.36 5.48 -4.29
CA PHE A 53 9.10 6.59 -3.37
C PHE A 53 10.39 7.11 -2.74
N THR A 54 11.22 6.22 -2.19
CA THR A 54 12.43 6.60 -1.45
C THR A 54 13.47 7.24 -2.38
N LEU A 55 13.65 6.70 -3.58
CA LEU A 55 14.52 7.30 -4.59
C LEU A 55 14.03 8.68 -5.02
N GLY A 56 12.73 8.85 -5.24
CA GLY A 56 12.14 10.15 -5.58
C GLY A 56 12.35 11.19 -4.47
N LEU A 57 12.23 10.77 -3.20
CA LEU A 57 12.48 11.65 -2.06
C LEU A 57 13.95 12.07 -2.00
N ILE A 58 14.88 11.12 -2.02
CA ILE A 58 16.33 11.37 -2.00
C ILE A 58 16.76 12.27 -3.17
N ALA A 59 16.22 12.03 -4.36
CA ALA A 59 16.59 12.77 -5.57
C ALA A 59 16.11 14.23 -5.57
N THR A 60 15.05 14.55 -4.83
CA THR A 60 14.43 15.90 -4.86
C THR A 60 14.68 16.69 -3.59
N ASP A 61 14.82 16.02 -2.46
CA ASP A 61 15.16 16.61 -1.18
C ASP A 61 15.90 15.57 -0.35
N SER A 62 17.20 15.45 -0.60
CA SER A 62 18.04 14.58 0.23
C SER A 62 17.96 15.03 1.70
N GLY A 63 17.80 16.34 1.98
CA GLY A 63 17.62 16.92 3.32
C GLY A 63 16.49 16.32 4.13
N ALA A 64 15.49 15.72 3.46
CA ALA A 64 14.38 15.03 4.11
C ALA A 64 14.76 13.68 4.75
N VAL A 65 15.94 13.12 4.45
CA VAL A 65 16.42 11.87 5.04
C VAL A 65 17.53 12.10 6.09
N PRO A 66 17.60 11.26 7.13
CA PRO A 66 18.62 11.40 8.18
C PRO A 66 20.05 11.25 7.63
N VAL A 67 20.98 12.04 8.19
CA VAL A 67 22.41 11.84 7.96
C VAL A 67 22.90 10.72 8.88
N VAL A 68 23.22 9.57 8.29
CA VAL A 68 23.71 8.37 9.02
C VAL A 68 25.23 8.30 9.00
N VAL A 69 25.86 8.74 7.91
CA VAL A 69 27.30 8.77 7.71
C VAL A 69 27.73 10.23 7.56
N PRO A 70 28.24 10.89 8.62
CA PRO A 70 28.52 12.33 8.61
C PRO A 70 29.50 12.77 7.53
N SER A 71 30.42 11.89 7.13
CA SER A 71 31.46 12.18 6.12
C SER A 71 30.99 12.04 4.68
N SER A 72 29.81 11.46 4.42
CA SER A 72 29.34 11.23 3.04
C SER A 72 27.82 11.23 2.93
N ARG A 73 27.32 12.19 2.14
CA ARG A 73 25.90 12.27 1.83
C ARG A 73 25.42 11.07 1.03
N LEU A 74 26.17 10.70 0.00
CA LEU A 74 25.83 9.56 -0.86
C LEU A 74 25.72 8.26 -0.06
N LEU A 75 26.63 8.02 0.89
CA LEU A 75 26.56 6.82 1.75
C LEU A 75 25.37 6.88 2.70
N SER A 76 25.04 8.05 3.25
CA SER A 76 23.83 8.23 4.08
C SER A 76 22.56 7.91 3.27
N ASP A 77 22.45 8.45 2.07
CA ASP A 77 21.29 8.23 1.19
C ASP A 77 21.17 6.75 0.79
N LEU A 78 22.29 6.08 0.48
CA LEU A 78 22.31 4.65 0.18
C LEU A 78 21.86 3.82 1.39
N VAL A 79 22.35 4.12 2.59
CA VAL A 79 21.95 3.41 3.81
C VAL A 79 20.46 3.60 4.07
N VAL A 80 19.95 4.83 3.96
CA VAL A 80 18.51 5.10 4.11
C VAL A 80 17.69 4.33 3.07
N PHE A 81 18.11 4.32 1.81
CA PHE A 81 17.45 3.55 0.76
C PHE A 81 17.41 2.06 1.09
N LEU A 82 18.55 1.47 1.50
CA LEU A 82 18.63 0.05 1.87
C LEU A 82 17.74 -0.27 3.07
N VAL A 83 17.74 0.56 4.12
CA VAL A 83 16.84 0.40 5.27
C VAL A 83 15.38 0.50 4.84
N ALA A 84 15.05 1.43 3.95
CA ALA A 84 13.69 1.61 3.46
C ALA A 84 13.18 0.36 2.73
N VAL A 85 13.97 -0.22 1.82
CA VAL A 85 13.53 -1.36 1.01
C VAL A 85 13.66 -2.70 1.72
N ALA A 86 14.68 -2.90 2.55
CA ALA A 86 14.95 -4.18 3.21
C ALA A 86 14.19 -4.33 4.53
N LEU A 87 13.88 -3.23 5.23
CA LEU A 87 13.24 -3.26 6.55
C LEU A 87 11.93 -2.49 6.58
N ALA A 88 11.95 -1.20 6.25
CA ALA A 88 10.78 -0.35 6.44
C ALA A 88 9.59 -0.78 5.56
N ALA A 89 9.84 -1.18 4.32
CA ALA A 89 8.79 -1.62 3.40
C ALA A 89 8.14 -2.96 3.85
N PRO A 90 8.88 -4.04 4.16
CA PRO A 90 8.28 -5.25 4.72
C PRO A 90 7.54 -5.02 6.04
N VAL A 91 8.18 -4.33 7.00
CA VAL A 91 7.57 -4.05 8.32
C VAL A 91 6.34 -3.16 8.18
N GLY A 92 6.43 -2.10 7.38
CA GLY A 92 5.34 -1.17 7.11
C GLY A 92 4.17 -1.86 6.41
N LEU A 93 4.44 -2.75 5.44
CA LEU A 93 3.41 -3.55 4.80
C LEU A 93 2.70 -4.45 5.82
N HIS A 94 3.45 -5.24 6.60
CA HIS A 94 2.86 -6.16 7.57
C HIS A 94 2.06 -5.43 8.65
N LEU A 95 2.57 -4.32 9.17
CA LEU A 95 1.86 -3.51 10.15
C LEU A 95 0.57 -2.92 9.56
N THR A 96 0.64 -2.33 8.36
CA THR A 96 -0.54 -1.78 7.68
C THR A 96 -1.56 -2.87 7.38
N ALA A 97 -1.12 -4.05 6.94
CA ALA A 97 -1.97 -5.19 6.66
C ALA A 97 -2.58 -5.81 7.93
N ALA A 98 -1.86 -5.79 9.06
CA ALA A 98 -2.39 -6.21 10.35
C ALA A 98 -3.53 -5.27 10.80
N VAL A 99 -3.31 -3.96 10.72
CA VAL A 99 -4.34 -2.95 11.01
C VAL A 99 -5.53 -3.10 10.05
N ALA A 100 -5.28 -3.29 8.76
CA ALA A 100 -6.33 -3.56 7.78
C ALA A 100 -7.13 -4.82 8.12
N THR A 101 -6.46 -5.90 8.50
CA THR A 101 -7.10 -7.19 8.84
C THR A 101 -8.02 -7.03 10.04
N VAL A 102 -7.55 -6.39 11.12
CA VAL A 102 -8.39 -6.10 12.29
C VAL A 102 -9.57 -5.21 11.90
N SER A 103 -9.33 -4.16 11.10
CA SER A 103 -10.37 -3.24 10.67
C SER A 103 -11.45 -3.94 9.84
N VAL A 104 -11.07 -4.84 8.93
CA VAL A 104 -12.00 -5.65 8.14
C VAL A 104 -12.75 -6.65 9.03
N VAL A 105 -12.08 -7.33 9.96
CA VAL A 105 -12.74 -8.25 10.91
C VAL A 105 -13.82 -7.54 11.72
N VAL A 106 -13.48 -6.39 12.31
CA VAL A 106 -14.43 -5.57 13.08
C VAL A 106 -15.58 -5.10 12.19
N ALA A 107 -15.26 -4.63 10.97
CA ALA A 107 -16.28 -4.20 10.02
C ALA A 107 -17.16 -5.34 9.48
N SER A 108 -16.74 -6.61 9.63
CA SER A 108 -17.50 -7.80 9.25
C SER A 108 -18.42 -8.32 10.37
N VAL A 109 -18.33 -7.78 11.59
CA VAL A 109 -19.18 -8.21 12.70
C VAL A 109 -20.66 -7.90 12.40
N GLU A 110 -21.50 -8.90 12.57
CA GLU A 110 -22.95 -8.79 12.55
C GLU A 110 -23.51 -9.10 13.93
N VAL A 111 -24.51 -8.32 14.32
CA VAL A 111 -25.28 -8.53 15.53
C VAL A 111 -26.72 -8.76 15.08
N ALA A 112 -27.17 -9.99 15.22
CA ALA A 112 -28.54 -10.40 14.90
C ALA A 112 -29.03 -11.35 16.00
N ASP A 113 -30.27 -11.14 16.45
CA ASP A 113 -30.96 -11.99 17.43
C ASP A 113 -30.17 -12.23 18.72
N GLY A 114 -29.44 -11.22 19.20
CA GLY A 114 -28.63 -11.30 20.43
C GLY A 114 -27.33 -12.10 20.28
N SER A 115 -26.97 -12.52 19.06
CA SER A 115 -25.74 -13.27 18.75
C SER A 115 -24.75 -12.45 17.91
N PHE A 116 -23.46 -12.76 18.03
CA PHE A 116 -22.40 -12.20 17.19
C PHE A 116 -21.98 -13.22 16.14
N SER A 117 -21.94 -12.80 14.89
CA SER A 117 -21.38 -13.58 13.78
C SER A 117 -20.47 -12.72 12.91
N LEU A 118 -19.67 -13.37 12.06
CA LEU A 118 -18.86 -12.69 11.06
C LEU A 118 -19.47 -12.92 9.69
N ARG A 119 -19.60 -11.85 8.92
CA ARG A 119 -19.84 -11.93 7.47
C ARG A 119 -18.71 -12.70 6.80
N ASP A 120 -19.06 -13.40 5.72
CA ASP A 120 -18.08 -13.95 4.80
C ASP A 120 -17.17 -12.84 4.24
N ARG A 121 -15.86 -13.11 4.21
CA ARG A 121 -14.83 -12.16 3.79
C ARG A 121 -13.57 -12.91 3.35
N GLY A 122 -12.77 -12.27 2.49
CA GLY A 122 -11.40 -12.73 2.20
C GLY A 122 -10.52 -12.84 3.45
N GLY A 123 -9.52 -13.73 3.38
CA GLY A 123 -8.56 -14.00 4.45
C GLY A 123 -7.48 -12.94 4.64
N VAL A 124 -6.52 -13.24 5.51
CA VAL A 124 -5.39 -12.34 5.84
C VAL A 124 -4.48 -12.12 4.62
N SER A 125 -4.21 -13.18 3.86
CA SER A 125 -3.32 -13.10 2.70
C SER A 125 -3.85 -12.20 1.59
N GLU A 126 -5.16 -12.14 1.46
CA GLU A 126 -5.88 -11.32 0.51
C GLU A 126 -5.85 -9.86 0.97
N THR A 127 -6.04 -9.60 2.27
CA THR A 127 -5.88 -8.25 2.85
C THR A 127 -4.48 -7.69 2.62
N VAL A 128 -3.43 -8.49 2.85
CA VAL A 128 -2.03 -8.08 2.61
C VAL A 128 -1.83 -7.67 1.15
N GLN A 129 -2.36 -8.47 0.21
CA GLN A 129 -2.26 -8.19 -1.22
C GLN A 129 -3.02 -6.91 -1.59
N VAL A 130 -4.23 -6.70 -1.05
CA VAL A 130 -4.99 -5.47 -1.29
C VAL A 130 -4.22 -4.24 -0.81
N VAL A 131 -3.67 -4.28 0.41
CA VAL A 131 -2.87 -3.17 0.96
C VAL A 131 -1.64 -2.88 0.10
N ALA A 132 -0.91 -3.93 -0.29
CA ALA A 132 0.27 -3.80 -1.14
C ALA A 132 -0.07 -3.15 -2.49
N TYR A 133 -1.07 -3.66 -3.20
CA TYR A 133 -1.42 -3.13 -4.52
C TYR A 133 -2.07 -1.75 -4.44
N ALA A 134 -2.89 -1.47 -3.43
CA ALA A 134 -3.48 -0.14 -3.23
C ALA A 134 -2.43 0.96 -3.00
N SER A 135 -1.21 0.60 -2.55
CA SER A 135 -0.10 1.55 -2.44
C SER A 135 0.47 2.03 -3.79
N SER A 136 0.02 1.49 -4.94
CA SER A 136 0.53 1.81 -6.28
C SER A 136 0.80 3.29 -6.57
N PRO A 137 -0.10 4.25 -6.22
CA PRO A 137 0.13 5.67 -6.49
C PRO A 137 1.34 6.23 -5.74
N MET A 138 1.71 5.64 -4.61
CA MET A 138 2.81 6.13 -3.76
C MET A 138 4.17 5.99 -4.43
N ALA A 139 4.30 5.16 -5.47
CA ALA A 139 5.52 5.10 -6.29
C ALA A 139 5.84 6.45 -6.96
N LEU A 140 4.81 7.29 -7.19
CA LEU A 140 4.94 8.63 -7.77
C LEU A 140 5.03 9.74 -6.70
N ALA A 141 4.82 9.41 -5.43
CA ALA A 141 4.72 10.38 -4.33
C ALA A 141 6.06 10.71 -3.66
N GLY A 142 7.14 10.13 -4.17
CA GLY A 142 8.51 10.32 -3.68
C GLY A 142 8.98 11.77 -3.73
N PRO A 143 8.87 12.46 -4.89
CA PRO A 143 9.27 13.86 -5.02
C PRO A 143 8.74 14.75 -3.89
N ALA A 144 9.53 15.73 -3.46
CA ALA A 144 9.18 16.71 -2.42
C ALA A 144 8.14 17.74 -2.87
N ILE A 145 7.03 17.26 -3.45
CA ILE A 145 5.89 18.04 -3.95
C ILE A 145 4.67 17.67 -3.09
N PRO A 146 4.26 18.50 -2.12
CA PRO A 146 3.19 18.16 -1.18
C PRO A 146 1.86 17.83 -1.87
N GLU A 147 1.47 18.57 -2.91
CA GLU A 147 0.23 18.38 -3.67
C GLU A 147 0.20 17.00 -4.32
N LEU A 148 1.29 16.63 -5.00
CA LEU A 148 1.42 15.31 -5.64
C LEU A 148 1.29 14.19 -4.61
N ARG A 149 1.97 14.33 -3.46
CA ARG A 149 1.93 13.32 -2.40
C ARG A 149 0.53 13.17 -1.82
N VAL A 150 -0.20 14.27 -1.60
CA VAL A 150 -1.60 14.24 -1.14
C VAL A 150 -2.51 13.60 -2.17
N LEU A 151 -2.37 13.93 -3.46
CA LEU A 151 -3.15 13.31 -4.54
C LEU A 151 -2.90 11.81 -4.64
N CYS A 152 -1.64 11.37 -4.58
CA CYS A 152 -1.28 9.96 -4.54
C CYS A 152 -1.86 9.26 -3.32
N GLY A 153 -1.78 9.88 -2.14
CA GLY A 153 -2.35 9.35 -0.90
C GLY A 153 -3.87 9.18 -0.95
N ALA A 154 -4.58 10.20 -1.45
CA ALA A 154 -6.01 10.15 -1.66
C ALA A 154 -6.38 9.04 -2.65
N TYR A 155 -5.62 8.91 -3.75
CA TYR A 155 -5.89 7.88 -4.73
C TYR A 155 -5.60 6.47 -4.19
N ALA A 156 -4.54 6.29 -3.39
CA ALA A 156 -4.23 5.03 -2.73
C ALA A 156 -5.36 4.63 -1.75
N ALA A 157 -5.96 5.59 -1.04
CA ALA A 157 -7.12 5.33 -0.19
C ALA A 157 -8.36 4.89 -1.00
N VAL A 158 -8.59 5.48 -2.17
CA VAL A 158 -9.64 5.03 -3.11
C VAL A 158 -9.37 3.61 -3.60
N LEU A 159 -8.14 3.29 -3.97
CA LEU A 159 -7.76 1.93 -4.38
C LEU A 159 -7.94 0.91 -3.25
N LEU A 160 -7.62 1.29 -2.00
CA LEU A 160 -7.84 0.44 -0.83
C LEU A 160 -9.32 0.16 -0.62
N PHE A 161 -10.17 1.18 -0.74
CA PHE A 161 -11.62 1.03 -0.71
C PHE A 161 -12.12 0.08 -1.81
N VAL A 162 -11.66 0.26 -3.05
CA VAL A 162 -12.04 -0.61 -4.18
C VAL A 162 -11.59 -2.05 -3.96
N GLY A 163 -10.36 -2.25 -3.45
CA GLY A 163 -9.84 -3.57 -3.13
C GLY A 163 -10.64 -4.27 -2.03
N PHE A 164 -10.95 -3.57 -0.93
CA PHE A 164 -11.78 -4.14 0.13
C PHE A 164 -13.18 -4.51 -0.33
N ARG A 165 -13.81 -3.67 -1.17
CA ARG A 165 -15.10 -3.98 -1.79
C ARG A 165 -15.04 -5.24 -2.66
N ALA A 166 -13.96 -5.39 -3.45
CA ALA A 166 -13.81 -6.50 -4.38
C ALA A 166 -13.49 -7.82 -3.67
N VAL A 167 -12.74 -7.78 -2.57
CA VAL A 167 -12.16 -8.97 -1.91
C VAL A 167 -12.94 -9.40 -0.66
N HIS A 168 -13.48 -8.45 0.10
CA HIS A 168 -14.15 -8.73 1.37
C HIS A 168 -15.67 -8.53 1.32
N GLY A 169 -16.24 -8.15 0.18
CA GLY A 169 -17.70 -8.04 0.01
C GLY A 169 -18.38 -7.03 0.92
N LEU A 170 -17.62 -6.13 1.57
CA LEU A 170 -18.17 -5.15 2.50
C LEU A 170 -19.07 -4.14 1.77
N GLY A 171 -20.19 -3.78 2.40
CA GLY A 171 -21.00 -2.63 1.99
C GLY A 171 -20.23 -1.30 2.15
N ALA A 172 -20.61 -0.27 1.39
CA ALA A 172 -19.82 0.96 1.26
C ALA A 172 -19.44 1.61 2.60
N VAL A 173 -20.38 1.76 3.53
CA VAL A 173 -20.13 2.38 4.85
C VAL A 173 -19.10 1.56 5.65
N ARG A 174 -19.27 0.24 5.71
CA ARG A 174 -18.34 -0.68 6.38
C ARG A 174 -16.96 -0.66 5.72
N THR A 175 -16.90 -0.55 4.40
CA THR A 175 -15.64 -0.41 3.67
C THR A 175 -14.92 0.89 4.04
N VAL A 176 -15.62 2.04 4.10
CA VAL A 176 -15.00 3.31 4.51
C VAL A 176 -14.43 3.17 5.93
N ALA A 177 -15.23 2.67 6.87
CA ALA A 177 -14.81 2.46 8.25
C ALA A 177 -13.57 1.54 8.34
N ALA A 178 -13.55 0.46 7.57
CA ALA A 178 -12.42 -0.47 7.54
C ALA A 178 -11.15 0.11 6.88
N ALA A 179 -11.31 0.97 5.87
CA ALA A 179 -10.20 1.51 5.09
C ALA A 179 -9.49 2.68 5.78
N ILE A 180 -10.17 3.45 6.64
CA ILE A 180 -9.60 4.63 7.29
C ILE A 180 -8.36 4.30 8.12
N PRO A 181 -8.38 3.34 9.09
CA PRO A 181 -7.22 3.07 9.93
C PRO A 181 -5.95 2.66 9.15
N PRO A 182 -5.99 1.67 8.24
CA PRO A 182 -4.81 1.30 7.47
C PRO A 182 -4.37 2.39 6.47
N ALA A 183 -5.29 3.18 5.89
CA ALA A 183 -4.90 4.29 5.01
C ALA A 183 -4.19 5.41 5.79
N ALA A 184 -4.69 5.76 6.98
CA ALA A 184 -4.06 6.75 7.85
C ALA A 184 -2.66 6.31 8.30
N LEU A 185 -2.50 5.03 8.64
CA LEU A 185 -1.19 4.51 9.04
C LEU A 185 -0.23 4.37 7.85
N GLY A 186 -0.62 3.60 6.83
CA GLY A 186 0.26 3.27 5.72
C GLY A 186 0.57 4.47 4.82
N TYR A 187 -0.46 5.19 4.36
CA TYR A 187 -0.28 6.30 3.43
C TYR A 187 -0.07 7.62 4.19
N GLY A 188 -0.85 7.84 5.25
CA GLY A 188 -0.76 9.04 6.09
C GLY A 188 0.60 9.20 6.77
N VAL A 189 1.01 8.19 7.53
CA VAL A 189 2.29 8.20 8.27
C VAL A 189 3.42 7.62 7.41
N GLY A 190 3.29 6.37 6.95
CA GLY A 190 4.37 5.65 6.26
C GLY A 190 4.88 6.37 5.00
N TYR A 191 3.95 6.88 4.18
CA TYR A 191 4.27 7.66 3.00
C TYR A 191 4.09 9.19 3.18
N ARG A 192 3.99 9.66 4.42
CA ARG A 192 4.06 11.09 4.79
C ARG A 192 2.95 11.98 4.19
N VAL A 193 1.79 11.43 3.85
CA VAL A 193 0.66 12.22 3.32
C VAL A 193 0.13 13.22 4.36
N VAL A 194 0.09 12.85 5.65
CA VAL A 194 -0.32 13.77 6.72
C VAL A 194 0.64 14.95 6.83
N ALA A 195 1.94 14.69 6.77
CA ALA A 195 2.95 15.75 6.81
C ALA A 195 2.83 16.70 5.60
N ALA A 196 2.61 16.16 4.40
CA ALA A 196 2.36 16.98 3.21
C ALA A 196 1.08 17.82 3.33
N GLY A 197 -0.01 17.25 3.86
CA GLY A 197 -1.24 17.99 4.11
C GLY A 197 -1.05 19.15 5.09
N ARG A 198 -0.27 18.94 6.16
CA ARG A 198 0.09 20.00 7.11
C ARG A 198 0.87 21.14 6.45
N THR A 199 1.84 20.82 5.59
CA THR A 199 2.56 21.82 4.80
C THR A 199 1.62 22.67 3.95
N LEU A 200 0.64 22.06 3.27
CA LEU A 200 -0.33 22.78 2.44
C LEU A 200 -1.29 23.66 3.25
N LEU A 201 -1.59 23.27 4.49
CA LEU A 201 -2.46 24.01 5.40
C LEU A 201 -1.71 25.07 6.22
N GLY A 202 -0.38 25.13 6.13
CA GLY A 202 0.45 26.05 6.93
C GLY A 202 0.48 25.72 8.43
N ALA A 203 0.38 24.44 8.80
CA ALA A 203 0.23 23.96 10.18
C ALA A 203 1.30 22.97 10.65
#